data_AF-A0A1Y6JUN3-F1
#
_entry.id   AF-A0A1Y6JUN3-F1
#
_cell.length_a   1.000
_cell.length_b   1.000
_cell.length_c   1.000
_cell.angle_alpha   90.00
_cell.angle_beta   90.00
_cell.angle_gamma   90.00
#
_symmetry.space_group_name_H-M   'P 1'
#
loop_
_entity.id
_entity.type
_entity.pdbx_description
1 polymer ?
#
loop_
_entity_poly.entity_id
_entity_poly.type
_entity_poly.pdbx_seq_one_letter_code
_entity_poly.pdbx_strand_id
1 'polypeptide(L)'
;MTNTAYQQLNGVALAYMGDAAYEVIIRRHLIEEGLAKPNHLQRTATHYVSAKAQAALIALMEQDKLLSDDEWAVFKRGRNAKSYTHAKNTDVVTYRISTGFEALMGYLALSDQQDRVDELSQWCIQQVEAGRTE
;
A
#
# COMPACT_ATOMS: atom_id res chain seq x y z
N MET A 1 23.31 4.99 -16.76
CA MET A 1 23.51 4.26 -15.48
C MET A 1 22.31 4.56 -14.60
N THR A 2 21.19 3.84 -14.79
CA THR A 2 20.03 3.95 -13.89
C THR A 2 20.24 2.97 -12.74
N ASN A 3 20.23 3.51 -11.54
CA ASN A 3 20.80 2.92 -10.34
C ASN A 3 19.98 1.70 -9.89
N THR A 4 20.61 0.52 -9.88
CA THR A 4 20.12 -0.78 -9.39
C THR A 4 19.85 -0.81 -7.86
N ALA A 5 19.51 0.34 -7.26
CA ALA A 5 19.43 0.54 -5.82
C ALA A 5 18.16 -0.06 -5.20
N TYR A 6 17.01 -0.05 -5.92
CA TYR A 6 15.72 -0.43 -5.35
C TYR A 6 15.65 -1.92 -4.93
N GLN A 7 16.36 -2.81 -5.64
CA GLN A 7 16.46 -4.22 -5.27
C GLN A 7 17.17 -4.42 -3.92
N GLN A 8 18.10 -3.52 -3.58
CA GLN A 8 18.92 -3.57 -2.37
C GLN A 8 18.32 -2.73 -1.22
N LEU A 9 17.27 -1.95 -1.47
CA LEU A 9 16.59 -1.20 -0.42
C LEU A 9 15.98 -2.13 0.62
N ASN A 10 16.10 -1.73 1.89
CA ASN A 10 15.43 -2.42 2.97
C ASN A 10 13.91 -2.16 2.91
N GLY A 11 13.13 -3.03 3.55
CA GLY A 11 11.66 -2.96 3.52
C GLY A 11 11.09 -1.65 4.06
N VAL A 12 11.76 -0.99 5.01
CA VAL A 12 11.33 0.29 5.59
C VAL A 12 11.45 1.42 4.57
N ALA A 13 12.55 1.48 3.82
CA ALA A 13 12.75 2.50 2.79
C ALA A 13 11.76 2.34 1.62
N LEU A 14 11.44 1.10 1.25
CA LEU A 14 10.41 0.82 0.25
C LEU A 14 9.03 1.24 0.76
N ALA A 15 8.69 0.89 2.01
CA ALA A 15 7.42 1.27 2.61
C ALA A 15 7.24 2.80 2.66
N TYR A 16 8.30 3.53 3.04
CA TYR A 16 8.28 4.99 3.03
C TYR A 16 7.91 5.58 1.66
N MET A 17 8.44 5.03 0.56
CA MET A 17 8.08 5.49 -0.78
C MET A 17 6.65 5.06 -1.17
N GLY A 18 6.28 3.83 -0.84
CA GLY A 18 4.98 3.29 -1.23
C GLY A 18 3.79 3.92 -0.51
N ASP A 19 3.96 4.33 0.75
CA ASP A 19 2.97 5.13 1.48
C ASP A 19 2.62 6.40 0.70
N ALA A 20 3.64 7.17 0.30
CA ALA A 20 3.44 8.39 -0.49
C ALA A 20 2.84 8.10 -1.88
N ALA A 21 3.32 7.06 -2.57
CA ALA A 21 2.84 6.70 -3.89
C ALA A 21 1.34 6.34 -3.87
N TYR A 22 0.92 5.49 -2.93
CA TYR A 22 -0.47 5.07 -2.80
C TYR A 22 -1.37 6.21 -2.31
N GLU A 23 -0.92 7.01 -1.33
CA GLU A 23 -1.67 8.16 -0.81
C GLU A 23 -2.03 9.18 -1.91
N VAL A 24 -1.09 9.47 -2.83
CA VAL A 24 -1.33 10.40 -3.94
C VAL A 24 -2.41 9.86 -4.88
N ILE A 25 -2.39 8.57 -5.18
CA ILE A 25 -3.38 7.93 -6.06
C ILE A 25 -4.77 7.99 -5.43
N ILE A 26 -4.90 7.62 -4.15
CA ILE A 26 -6.19 7.68 -3.44
C ILE A 26 -6.70 9.12 -3.34
N ARG A 27 -5.85 10.09 -3.01
CA ARG A 27 -6.26 11.50 -2.95
C ARG A 27 -6.74 12.00 -4.31
N ARG A 28 -6.06 11.62 -5.39
CA ARG A 28 -6.47 11.96 -6.77
C ARG A 28 -7.85 11.39 -7.07
N HIS A 29 -8.04 10.09 -6.85
CA HIS A 29 -9.31 9.39 -7.06
C HIS A 29 -10.47 10.11 -6.35
N LEU A 30 -10.31 10.42 -5.06
CA LEU A 30 -11.36 11.09 -4.29
C LEU A 30 -11.68 12.51 -4.81
N ILE A 31 -10.66 13.26 -5.25
CA ILE A 31 -10.86 14.59 -5.84
C ILE A 31 -11.58 14.47 -7.19
N GLU A 32 -11.24 13.48 -8.00
CA GLU A 32 -11.86 13.21 -9.30
C GLU A 32 -13.34 12.79 -9.16
N GLU A 33 -13.68 12.08 -8.08
CA GLU A 33 -15.07 11.78 -7.68
C GLU A 33 -15.83 13.00 -7.11
N GLY A 34 -15.21 14.19 -7.09
CA GLY A 34 -15.85 15.45 -6.71
C GLY A 34 -15.84 15.77 -5.21
N LEU A 35 -15.08 15.04 -4.38
CA LEU A 35 -14.88 15.39 -2.98
C LEU A 35 -13.94 16.60 -2.84
N ALA A 36 -14.49 17.74 -2.43
CA ALA A 36 -13.71 18.98 -2.28
C ALA A 36 -13.50 19.45 -0.82
N LYS A 37 -14.23 18.88 0.15
CA LYS A 37 -14.15 19.32 1.56
C LYS A 37 -13.00 18.60 2.29
N PRO A 38 -12.00 19.30 2.86
CA PRO A 38 -10.82 18.66 3.47
C PRO A 38 -11.15 17.61 4.55
N ASN A 39 -12.08 17.90 5.46
CA ASN A 39 -12.47 16.95 6.50
C ASN A 39 -13.13 15.68 5.92
N HIS A 40 -13.83 15.80 4.80
CA HIS A 40 -14.45 14.65 4.13
C HIS A 40 -13.40 13.86 3.36
N LEU A 41 -12.47 14.53 2.68
CA LEU A 41 -11.34 13.88 2.00
C LEU A 41 -10.53 13.02 2.98
N GLN A 42 -10.11 13.58 4.12
CA GLN A 42 -9.30 12.83 5.10
C GLN A 42 -10.06 11.62 5.66
N ARG A 43 -11.33 11.81 6.05
CA ARG A 43 -12.16 10.71 6.57
C ARG A 43 -12.35 9.61 5.53
N THR A 44 -12.63 9.99 4.28
CA THR A 44 -12.87 9.05 3.19
C THR A 44 -11.58 8.31 2.83
N ALA A 45 -10.45 9.01 2.69
CA ALA A 45 -9.14 8.42 2.41
C ALA A 45 -8.73 7.37 3.45
N THR A 46 -9.09 7.56 4.73
CA THR A 46 -8.77 6.61 5.82
C THR A 46 -9.33 5.20 5.54
N HIS A 47 -10.44 5.07 4.81
CA HIS A 47 -10.99 3.77 4.41
C HIS A 47 -10.11 3.01 3.41
N TYR A 48 -9.23 3.71 2.69
CA TYR A 48 -8.31 3.12 1.71
C TYR A 48 -6.91 2.94 2.28
N VAL A 49 -6.43 3.92 3.05
CA VAL A 49 -5.00 4.04 3.40
C VAL A 49 -4.67 3.59 4.83
N SER A 50 -5.68 3.30 5.66
CA SER A 50 -5.41 2.82 7.02
C SER A 50 -4.73 1.45 7.03
N ALA A 51 -3.93 1.18 8.07
CA ALA A 51 -3.27 -0.11 8.24
C ALA A 51 -4.25 -1.30 8.24
N LYS A 52 -5.47 -1.10 8.79
CA LYS A 52 -6.54 -2.11 8.75
C LYS A 52 -6.99 -2.37 7.31
N ALA A 53 -7.25 -1.32 6.53
CA ALA A 53 -7.67 -1.43 5.14
C ALA A 53 -6.59 -2.12 4.29
N GLN A 54 -5.33 -1.69 4.41
CA GLN A 54 -4.21 -2.31 3.70
C GLN A 54 -4.03 -3.79 4.09
N ALA A 55 -4.22 -4.15 5.37
CA ALA A 55 -4.16 -5.54 5.79
C ALA A 55 -5.30 -6.39 5.21
N ALA A 56 -6.51 -5.85 5.16
CA ALA A 56 -7.64 -6.50 4.49
C ALA A 56 -7.38 -6.68 2.99
N LEU A 57 -6.86 -5.65 2.31
CA LEU A 57 -6.50 -5.70 0.90
C LEU A 57 -5.48 -6.81 0.60
N ILE A 58 -4.42 -6.96 1.41
CA ILE A 58 -3.45 -8.05 1.24
C ILE A 58 -4.09 -9.43 1.38
N ALA A 59 -5.00 -9.61 2.35
CA ALA A 59 -5.72 -10.87 2.50
C ALA A 59 -6.57 -11.20 1.26
N LEU A 60 -7.23 -10.18 0.69
CA LEU A 60 -7.98 -10.31 -0.55
C LEU A 60 -7.06 -10.60 -1.76
N MET A 61 -5.89 -9.98 -1.85
CA MET A 61 -4.90 -10.26 -2.91
C MET A 61 -4.38 -11.70 -2.86
N GLU A 62 -4.21 -12.27 -1.65
CA GLU A 62 -3.86 -13.67 -1.46
C GLU A 62 -5.00 -14.60 -1.91
N GLN A 63 -6.23 -14.31 -1.52
CA GLN A 63 -7.42 -15.06 -1.92
C GLN A 63 -7.60 -15.06 -3.44
N ASP A 64 -7.47 -13.89 -4.07
CA ASP A 64 -7.72 -13.68 -5.49
C ASP A 64 -6.48 -14.02 -6.36
N LYS A 65 -5.37 -14.45 -5.73
CA LYS A 65 -4.08 -14.80 -6.38
C LYS A 65 -3.58 -13.70 -7.31
N LEU A 66 -3.70 -12.44 -6.86
CA LEU A 66 -3.44 -11.27 -7.70
C LEU A 66 -1.95 -11.02 -7.92
N LEU A 67 -1.12 -11.32 -6.91
CA LEU A 67 0.31 -11.02 -6.92
C LEU A 67 1.13 -12.20 -7.42
N SER A 68 2.19 -11.87 -8.16
CA SER A 68 3.27 -12.79 -8.54
C SER A 68 4.14 -13.18 -7.35
N ASP A 69 4.96 -14.22 -7.53
CA ASP A 69 5.89 -14.70 -6.48
C ASP A 69 6.92 -13.63 -6.08
N ASP A 70 7.40 -12.84 -7.05
CA ASP A 70 8.36 -11.75 -6.80
C ASP A 70 7.72 -10.62 -5.99
N GLU A 71 6.49 -10.23 -6.31
CA GLU A 71 5.71 -9.24 -5.56
C GLU A 71 5.46 -9.72 -4.12
N TRP A 72 5.12 -11.01 -3.95
CA TRP A 72 5.00 -11.63 -2.63
C TRP A 72 6.31 -11.61 -1.84
N ALA A 73 7.45 -11.82 -2.49
CA ALA A 73 8.75 -11.76 -1.85
C ALA A 73 9.06 -10.35 -1.33
N VAL A 74 8.74 -9.32 -2.13
CA VAL A 74 8.88 -7.90 -1.72
C VAL A 74 7.95 -7.57 -0.55
N PHE A 75 6.68 -7.97 -0.61
CA PHE A 75 5.73 -7.80 0.48
C PHE A 75 6.27 -8.43 1.79
N LYS A 76 6.73 -9.68 1.73
CA LYS A 76 7.28 -10.40 2.89
C LYS A 76 8.52 -9.69 3.45
N ARG A 77 9.36 -9.10 2.61
CA ARG A 77 10.52 -8.29 3.02
C ARG A 77 10.09 -7.04 3.79
N GLY A 78 9.07 -6.32 3.32
CA GLY A 78 8.47 -5.19 4.04
C GLY A 78 7.88 -5.61 5.39
N ARG A 79 7.03 -6.64 5.38
CA ARG A 79 6.35 -7.17 6.58
C ARG A 79 7.30 -7.64 7.68
N ASN A 80 8.47 -8.13 7.28
CA ASN A 80 9.49 -8.63 8.20
C ASN A 80 10.57 -7.61 8.54
N ALA A 81 10.50 -6.39 7.99
CA ALA A 81 11.44 -5.35 8.33
C ALA A 81 11.27 -4.94 9.80
N LYS A 82 12.39 -4.88 10.54
CA LYS A 82 12.39 -4.49 11.94
C LYS A 82 12.27 -2.97 12.02
N SER A 83 11.14 -2.45 12.51
CA SER A 83 11.01 -1.05 12.92
C SER A 83 11.44 -0.92 14.38
N TYR A 84 12.27 0.08 14.70
CA TYR A 84 12.74 0.34 16.07
C TYR A 84 11.67 0.97 16.96
N THR A 85 10.51 1.36 16.40
CA THR A 85 9.41 1.99 17.11
C THR A 85 8.11 1.26 16.83
N HIS A 86 7.46 0.77 17.88
CA HIS A 86 6.10 0.21 17.79
C HIS A 86 5.08 1.31 18.13
N ALA A 87 4.06 1.48 17.29
CA ALA A 87 2.90 2.28 17.64
C ALA A 87 2.15 1.61 18.81
N LYS A 88 1.90 2.35 19.90
CA LYS A 88 1.36 1.81 21.16
C LYS A 88 -0.06 1.21 21.06
N ASN A 89 -0.79 1.44 19.97
CA ASN A 89 -2.25 1.19 19.89
C ASN A 89 -2.72 0.40 18.64
N THR A 90 -1.82 -0.03 17.75
CA THR A 90 -2.19 -0.81 16.54
C THR A 90 -1.71 -2.23 16.73
N ASP A 91 -2.56 -3.20 16.39
CA ASP A 91 -2.18 -4.61 16.39
C ASP A 91 -0.88 -4.79 15.57
N VAL A 92 0.14 -5.36 16.22
CA VAL A 92 1.50 -5.46 15.67
C VAL A 92 1.49 -6.26 14.36
N VAL A 93 0.56 -7.20 14.21
CA VAL A 93 0.40 -7.98 12.98
C VAL A 93 -0.15 -7.09 11.87
N THR A 94 -1.25 -6.36 12.13
CA THR A 94 -1.85 -5.40 11.18
C THR A 94 -0.82 -4.37 10.68
N TYR A 95 -0.05 -3.77 11.60
CA TYR A 95 1.01 -2.82 11.24
C TYR A 95 2.09 -3.45 10.35
N ARG A 96 2.54 -4.66 10.66
CA ARG A 96 3.53 -5.35 9.82
C ARG A 96 2.97 -5.66 8.43
N ILE A 97 1.71 -6.06 8.33
CA ILE A 97 1.08 -6.31 7.03
C ILE A 97 0.99 -5.01 6.23
N SER A 98 0.58 -3.90 6.84
CA SER A 98 0.50 -2.60 6.16
C SER A 98 1.88 -2.14 5.66
N THR A 99 2.93 -2.28 6.46
CA THR A 99 4.31 -2.02 6.00
C THR A 99 4.73 -2.92 4.84
N GLY A 100 4.25 -4.16 4.79
CA GLY A 100 4.45 -5.05 3.65
C GLY A 100 3.76 -4.54 2.39
N PHE A 101 2.51 -4.08 2.51
CA PHE A 101 1.74 -3.48 1.41
C PHE A 101 2.45 -2.24 0.86
N GLU A 102 2.84 -1.32 1.74
CA GLU A 102 3.59 -0.11 1.37
C GLU A 102 4.91 -0.48 0.68
N ALA A 103 5.64 -1.48 1.18
CA ALA A 103 6.89 -1.89 0.54
C ALA A 103 6.70 -2.45 -0.88
N LEU A 104 5.58 -3.13 -1.14
CA LEU A 104 5.22 -3.60 -2.48
C LEU A 104 4.97 -2.41 -3.42
N MET A 105 4.12 -1.46 -3.01
CA MET A 105 3.83 -0.26 -3.80
C MET A 105 5.09 0.56 -4.08
N GLY A 106 5.95 0.73 -3.07
CA GLY A 106 7.21 1.47 -3.21
C GLY A 106 8.21 0.78 -4.13
N TYR A 107 8.27 -0.55 -4.12
CA TYR A 107 9.11 -1.31 -5.06
C TYR A 107 8.66 -1.11 -6.50
N LEU A 108 7.35 -1.23 -6.77
CA LEU A 108 6.81 -1.04 -8.11
C LEU A 108 7.06 0.39 -8.61
N ALA A 109 6.80 1.39 -7.76
CA ALA A 109 7.05 2.79 -8.09
C ALA A 109 8.53 3.09 -8.39
N LEU A 110 9.47 2.54 -7.59
CA LEU A 110 10.92 2.77 -7.78
C LEU A 110 11.55 1.95 -8.89
N SER A 111 10.84 0.94 -9.40
CA SER A 111 11.28 0.12 -10.53
C SER A 111 10.63 0.53 -11.85
N ASP A 112 10.02 1.72 -11.88
CA ASP A 112 9.35 2.31 -13.05
C ASP A 112 8.20 1.42 -13.60
N GLN A 113 7.61 0.57 -12.76
CA GLN A 113 6.49 -0.30 -13.12
C GLN A 113 5.14 0.40 -12.91
N GLN A 114 4.99 1.60 -13.49
CA GLN A 114 3.82 2.45 -13.26
C GLN A 114 2.50 1.77 -13.64
N ASP A 115 2.46 1.04 -14.75
CA ASP A 115 1.25 0.32 -15.19
C ASP A 115 0.76 -0.67 -14.11
N ARG A 116 1.69 -1.35 -13.41
CA ARG A 116 1.37 -2.28 -12.34
C ARG A 116 0.97 -1.57 -11.05
N VAL A 117 1.55 -0.40 -10.76
CA VAL A 117 1.11 0.48 -9.66
C VAL A 117 -0.34 0.89 -9.89
N ASP A 118 -0.69 1.32 -11.10
CA ASP A 118 -2.03 1.77 -11.45
C ASP A 118 -3.03 0.61 -11.39
N GLU A 119 -2.66 -0.56 -11.92
CA GLU A 119 -3.49 -1.78 -11.86
C GLU A 119 -3.82 -2.18 -10.42
N LEU A 120 -2.81 -2.32 -9.56
CA LEU A 120 -3.03 -2.72 -8.16
C LEU A 120 -3.79 -1.65 -7.39
N SER A 121 -3.52 -0.36 -7.64
CA SER A 121 -4.22 0.74 -6.97
C SER A 121 -5.69 0.79 -7.37
N GLN A 122 -6.00 0.63 -8.66
CA GLN A 122 -7.36 0.57 -9.16
C GLN A 122 -8.11 -0.64 -8.58
N TRP A 123 -7.44 -1.79 -8.50
CA TRP A 123 -8.02 -2.97 -7.86
C TRP A 123 -8.32 -2.72 -6.38
N CYS A 124 -7.41 -2.06 -5.65
CA CYS A 124 -7.62 -1.70 -4.24
C CYS A 124 -8.83 -0.78 -4.06
N ILE A 125 -8.94 0.26 -4.90
CA ILE A 125 -10.09 1.18 -4.90
C ILE A 125 -11.39 0.39 -5.05
N GLN A 126 -11.46 -0.49 -6.05
CA GLN A 126 -12.66 -1.31 -6.30
C GLN A 126 -13.03 -2.19 -5.10
N GLN A 127 -12.06 -2.77 -4.39
CA GLN A 127 -12.35 -3.62 -3.22
C GLN A 127 -12.87 -2.82 -2.03
N VAL A 128 -12.30 -1.63 -1.80
CA VAL A 128 -12.73 -0.74 -0.72
C VAL A 128 -14.14 -0.21 -1.02
N GLU A 129 -14.41 0.22 -2.24
CA GLU A 129 -15.73 0.71 -2.66
C GLU A 129 -16.79 -0.39 -2.67
N ALA A 130 -16.40 -1.65 -2.94
CA ALA A 130 -17.27 -2.81 -2.81
C ALA A 130 -17.50 -3.23 -1.34
N GLY A 131 -16.89 -2.55 -0.37
CA GLY A 131 -17.06 -2.85 1.07
C GLY A 131 -16.37 -4.13 1.52
N ARG A 132 -15.43 -4.70 0.75
CA ARG A 132 -14.76 -5.97 1.10
C ARG A 132 -13.68 -5.82 2.19
N THR A 133 -13.37 -4.60 2.61
CA THR A 133 -12.30 -4.28 3.56
C THR A 133 -12.79 -3.91 4.98
N GLU A 134 -14.10 -3.98 5.22
CA GLU A 134 -14.72 -3.60 6.51
C GLU A 134 -14.64 -4.68 7.60
#